data_AF-A0A4R6ENL1-F1
#
_entry.id   AF-A0A4R6ENL1-F1
#
_cell.length_a   1.000
_cell.length_b   1.000
_cell.length_c   1.000
_cell.angle_alpha   90.00
_cell.angle_beta   90.00
_cell.angle_gamma   90.00
#
_symmetry.space_group_name_H-M   'P 1'
#
loop_
_entity.id
_entity.type
_entity.pdbx_description
1 polymer ?
#
loop_
_entity_poly.entity_id
_entity_poly.type
_entity_poly.pdbx_seq_one_letter_code
_entity_poly.pdbx_strand_id
1 'polypeptide(L)'
;MKPGIYYDITNEDYHAGDGVSKSQLDMVAMSPALLKWQKSAPVDTEKLKALDMGTALHCLLLEPEEFDKRFIVAPQFNRRTTVGKEDEAAFLRDVEGMGMTVMDAEQGRKLQLMRDSAMAHPAASWMLEAPGQCEASAYWEDEETGELCRFRPDKWLRDHNALVDVKKVADMDRFSRHIEEFRYHVQDAMYREGALRVTGHPHGFFFIAVSETIDCGRYPVRVFELDAADVDAGHALFRRDLNTYHQCRVSDDWGGVEMIKRPEWARKQDMYV
;
A
#
# COMPACT_ATOMS: atom_id res chain seq x y z
N MET A 1 9.10 12.00 -16.28
CA MET A 1 8.30 11.00 -17.05
C MET A 1 7.26 11.71 -17.92
N LYS A 2 6.72 11.09 -18.98
CA LYS A 2 5.62 11.66 -19.78
C LYS A 2 4.27 11.06 -19.35
N PRO A 3 3.12 11.72 -19.61
CA PRO A 3 1.82 11.12 -19.40
C PRO A 3 1.64 9.82 -20.21
N GLY A 4 1.01 8.81 -19.61
CA GLY A 4 0.79 7.51 -20.22
C GLY A 4 0.80 6.35 -19.22
N ILE A 5 0.57 5.14 -19.73
CA ILE A 5 0.61 3.89 -18.98
C ILE A 5 1.92 3.16 -19.29
N TYR A 6 2.58 2.66 -18.26
CA TYR A 6 3.86 1.98 -18.30
C TYR A 6 3.78 0.65 -17.56
N TYR A 7 4.21 -0.43 -18.21
CA TYR A 7 4.07 -1.79 -17.68
C TYR A 7 5.34 -2.33 -17.02
N ASP A 8 6.50 -1.76 -17.35
CA ASP A 8 7.81 -2.33 -16.99
C ASP A 8 8.66 -1.38 -16.12
N ILE A 9 8.01 -0.56 -15.27
CA ILE A 9 8.73 0.31 -14.31
C ILE A 9 8.96 -0.49 -13.03
N THR A 10 10.21 -0.61 -12.61
CA THR A 10 10.55 -1.27 -11.34
C THR A 10 9.91 -0.55 -10.15
N ASN A 11 9.73 -1.25 -9.03
CA ASN A 11 9.20 -0.61 -7.81
C ASN A 11 10.10 0.52 -7.32
N GLU A 12 11.42 0.34 -7.40
CA GLU A 12 12.40 1.35 -7.04
C GLU A 12 12.29 2.60 -7.93
N ASP A 13 12.27 2.42 -9.26
CA ASP A 13 12.14 3.53 -10.22
C ASP A 13 10.81 4.26 -10.06
N TYR A 14 9.73 3.54 -9.75
CA TYR A 14 8.43 4.16 -9.51
C TYR A 14 8.42 5.00 -8.25
N HIS A 15 9.06 4.59 -7.17
CA HIS A 15 9.11 5.40 -5.95
C HIS A 15 10.11 6.56 -6.08
N ALA A 16 11.21 6.38 -6.81
CA ALA A 16 12.22 7.40 -7.05
C ALA A 16 11.85 8.40 -8.16
N GLY A 17 10.93 8.02 -9.05
CA GLY A 17 10.61 8.78 -10.25
C GLY A 17 9.94 10.14 -10.01
N ASP A 18 9.74 10.88 -11.09
CA ASP A 18 9.00 12.14 -11.07
C ASP A 18 7.51 11.93 -10.77
N GLY A 19 6.82 13.00 -10.44
CA GLY A 19 5.37 13.04 -10.31
C GLY A 19 4.86 12.79 -8.89
N VAL A 20 3.72 13.40 -8.59
CA VAL A 20 3.08 13.39 -7.27
C VAL A 20 2.31 12.09 -7.11
N SER A 21 2.65 11.30 -6.09
CA SER A 21 1.92 10.09 -5.69
C SER A 21 0.95 10.35 -4.53
N LYS A 22 0.01 9.43 -4.33
CA LYS A 22 -0.87 9.40 -3.15
C LYS A 22 -0.09 9.47 -1.83
N SER A 23 1.00 8.71 -1.71
CA SER A 23 1.82 8.72 -0.49
C SER A 23 2.48 10.07 -0.23
N GLN A 24 2.86 10.80 -1.28
CA GLN A 24 3.36 12.16 -1.14
C GLN A 24 2.26 13.13 -0.69
N LEU A 25 1.03 12.97 -1.21
CA LEU A 25 -0.11 13.80 -0.78
C LEU A 25 -0.54 13.51 0.66
N ASP A 26 -0.40 12.28 1.15
CA ASP A 26 -0.59 11.98 2.57
C ASP A 26 0.40 12.73 3.45
N MET A 27 1.65 12.84 3.04
CA MET A 27 2.63 13.66 3.76
C MET A 27 2.28 15.13 3.71
N VAL A 28 1.85 15.65 2.56
CA VAL A 28 1.40 17.04 2.42
C VAL A 28 0.20 17.33 3.34
N ALA A 29 -0.75 16.39 3.44
CA ALA A 29 -1.90 16.52 4.32
C ALA A 29 -1.53 16.57 5.80
N MET A 30 -0.45 15.88 6.19
CA MET A 30 0.11 16.00 7.53
C MET A 30 0.88 17.31 7.69
N SER A 31 1.91 17.52 6.86
CA SER A 31 2.76 18.70 6.83
C SER A 31 3.65 18.67 5.58
N PRO A 32 3.61 19.68 4.68
CA PRO A 32 4.41 19.69 3.45
C PRO A 32 5.92 19.55 3.68
N ALA A 33 6.43 20.03 4.83
CA ALA A 33 7.83 19.88 5.21
C ALA A 33 8.29 18.42 5.33
N LEU A 34 7.36 17.48 5.59
CA LEU A 34 7.67 16.05 5.66
C LEU A 34 8.19 15.49 4.33
N LEU A 35 7.84 16.08 3.20
CA LEU A 35 8.39 15.66 1.90
C LEU A 35 9.88 15.98 1.78
N LYS A 36 10.31 17.16 2.24
CA LYS A 36 11.74 17.53 2.29
C LYS A 36 12.47 16.70 3.34
N TRP A 37 11.86 16.52 4.51
CA TRP A 37 12.41 15.69 5.58
C TRP A 37 12.61 14.24 5.13
N GLN A 38 11.62 13.58 4.53
CA GLN A 38 11.71 12.18 4.11
C GLN A 38 12.87 11.96 3.12
N LYS A 39 13.11 12.90 2.21
CA LYS A 39 14.20 12.82 1.22
C LYS A 39 15.58 13.02 1.83
N SER A 40 15.69 13.79 2.91
CA SER A 40 16.98 14.17 3.51
C SER A 40 17.29 13.43 4.81
N ALA A 41 16.29 12.81 5.44
CA ALA A 41 16.46 12.09 6.69
C ALA A 41 17.32 10.84 6.50
N PRO A 42 18.23 10.52 7.45
CA PRO A 42 19.01 9.30 7.39
C PRO A 42 18.09 8.07 7.53
N VAL A 43 18.42 7.02 6.78
CA VAL A 43 17.69 5.75 6.79
C VAL A 43 18.48 4.70 7.57
N ASP A 44 17.83 4.10 8.55
CA ASP A 44 18.38 2.96 9.30
C ASP A 44 18.19 1.67 8.48
N THR A 45 19.21 1.33 7.68
CA THR A 45 19.16 0.17 6.77
C THR A 45 19.09 -1.18 7.48
N GLU A 46 19.51 -1.26 8.74
CA GLU A 46 19.41 -2.50 9.52
C GLU A 46 17.95 -2.82 9.87
N LYS A 47 17.11 -1.79 10.03
CA LYS A 47 15.68 -1.94 10.34
C LYS A 47 14.77 -2.12 9.14
N LEU A 48 15.27 -1.94 7.92
CA LEU A 48 14.49 -2.17 6.69
C LEU A 48 14.23 -3.66 6.40
N LYS A 49 14.98 -4.57 7.03
CA LYS A 49 14.93 -6.01 6.75
C LYS A 49 13.80 -6.78 7.44
N ALA A 50 12.90 -6.10 8.15
CA ALA A 50 11.78 -6.76 8.80
C ALA A 50 10.83 -7.35 7.73
N LEU A 51 10.44 -8.62 7.89
CA LEU A 51 9.45 -9.25 7.03
C LEU A 51 8.13 -8.48 7.10
N ASP A 52 7.70 -7.95 5.97
CA ASP A 52 6.35 -7.44 5.79
C ASP A 52 5.45 -8.54 5.22
N MET A 53 4.64 -9.14 6.08
CA MET A 53 3.63 -10.13 5.68
C MET A 53 2.61 -9.57 4.66
N GLY A 54 2.39 -8.26 4.63
CA GLY A 54 1.54 -7.61 3.63
C GLY A 54 2.15 -7.71 2.24
N THR A 55 3.43 -7.35 2.11
CA THR A 55 4.19 -7.45 0.84
C THR A 55 4.29 -8.89 0.35
N ALA A 56 4.52 -9.85 1.26
CA ALA A 56 4.55 -11.27 0.90
C ALA A 56 3.18 -11.75 0.38
N LEU A 57 2.08 -11.32 1.02
CA LEU A 57 0.73 -11.72 0.60
C LEU A 57 0.35 -11.11 -0.74
N HIS A 58 0.67 -9.83 -0.94
CA HIS A 58 0.44 -9.11 -2.19
C HIS A 58 1.16 -9.80 -3.35
N CYS A 59 2.46 -10.08 -3.21
CA CYS A 59 3.23 -10.82 -4.20
C CYS A 59 2.63 -12.20 -4.48
N LEU A 60 2.26 -12.96 -3.44
CA LEU A 60 1.69 -14.30 -3.60
C LEU A 60 0.32 -14.29 -4.31
N LEU A 61 -0.45 -13.21 -4.19
CA LEU A 61 -1.77 -13.07 -4.82
C LEU A 61 -1.70 -12.54 -6.25
N LEU A 62 -0.73 -11.67 -6.56
CA LEU A 62 -0.70 -10.89 -7.80
C LEU A 62 0.43 -11.30 -8.76
N GLU A 63 1.56 -11.73 -8.21
CA GLU A 63 2.77 -12.14 -8.95
C GLU A 63 3.32 -13.47 -8.36
N PRO A 64 2.52 -14.55 -8.31
CA PRO A 64 2.94 -15.79 -7.65
C PRO A 64 4.24 -16.39 -8.21
N GLU A 65 4.54 -16.16 -9.48
CA GLU A 65 5.78 -16.56 -10.16
C GLU A 65 7.03 -15.78 -9.70
N GLU A 66 6.84 -14.63 -9.05
CA GLU A 66 7.90 -13.81 -8.47
C GLU A 66 8.14 -14.14 -6.99
N PHE A 67 7.21 -14.86 -6.35
CA PHE A 67 7.28 -15.15 -4.92
C PHE A 67 8.58 -15.89 -4.55
N ASP A 68 8.88 -16.98 -5.26
CA ASP A 68 10.08 -17.80 -5.03
C ASP A 68 11.40 -17.09 -5.40
N LYS A 69 11.33 -15.91 -6.02
CA LYS A 69 12.49 -15.05 -6.32
C LYS A 69 12.74 -14.01 -5.23
N ARG A 70 11.73 -13.70 -4.42
CA ARG A 70 11.77 -12.64 -3.39
C ARG A 70 11.74 -13.19 -1.97
N PHE A 71 11.14 -14.38 -1.77
CA PHE A 71 10.86 -14.95 -0.46
C PHE A 71 11.35 -16.39 -0.34
N ILE A 72 11.82 -16.76 0.86
CA ILE A 72 12.20 -18.13 1.21
C ILE A 72 11.40 -18.57 2.42
N VAL A 73 10.65 -19.67 2.31
CA VAL A 73 10.01 -20.31 3.46
C VAL A 73 10.96 -21.31 4.10
N ALA A 74 11.44 -20.99 5.29
CA ALA A 74 12.31 -21.87 6.05
C ALA A 74 11.57 -23.13 6.50
N PRO A 75 12.22 -24.30 6.53
CA PRO A 75 11.62 -25.51 7.08
C PRO A 75 11.39 -25.37 8.59
N GLN A 76 10.59 -26.27 9.16
CA GLN A 76 10.35 -26.27 10.60
C GLN A 76 11.57 -26.79 11.36
N PHE A 77 12.17 -25.96 12.19
CA PHE A 77 13.30 -26.34 13.05
C PHE A 77 12.86 -26.66 14.47
N ASN A 78 13.43 -27.70 15.08
CA ASN A 78 13.24 -27.99 16.49
C ASN A 78 14.20 -27.15 17.36
N ARG A 79 13.78 -25.92 17.69
CA ARG A 79 14.57 -24.97 18.51
C ARG A 79 14.85 -25.45 19.95
N ARG A 80 14.27 -26.57 20.39
CA ARG A 80 14.53 -27.15 21.72
C ARG A 80 15.78 -28.01 21.78
N THR A 81 16.28 -28.50 20.64
CA THR A 81 17.49 -29.33 20.58
C THR A 81 18.68 -28.51 20.09
N THR A 82 19.89 -28.90 20.48
CA THR A 82 21.12 -28.29 19.96
C THR A 82 21.21 -28.45 18.45
N VAL A 83 20.95 -29.66 17.95
CA VAL A 83 20.93 -29.98 16.51
C VAL A 83 19.96 -29.08 15.74
N GLY A 84 18.73 -28.89 16.24
CA GLY A 84 17.75 -28.06 15.52
C GLY A 84 18.12 -26.56 15.49
N LYS A 85 18.87 -26.06 16.48
CA LYS A 85 19.44 -24.71 16.44
C LYS A 85 20.63 -24.62 15.48
N GLU A 86 21.45 -25.66 15.41
CA GLU A 86 22.57 -25.76 14.46
C GLU A 86 22.06 -25.82 13.02
N ASP A 87 21.00 -26.60 12.76
CA ASP A 87 20.33 -26.69 11.46
C ASP A 87 19.71 -25.35 11.04
N GLU A 88 19.01 -24.65 11.95
CA GLU A 88 18.46 -23.32 11.69
C GLU A 88 19.56 -22.31 11.36
N ALA A 89 20.65 -22.33 12.14
CA ALA A 89 21.79 -21.45 11.90
C ALA A 89 22.52 -21.80 10.58
N ALA A 90 22.60 -23.07 10.21
CA ALA A 90 23.16 -23.51 8.93
C ALA A 90 22.30 -23.02 7.77
N PHE A 91 20.98 -23.23 7.84
CA PHE A 91 20.05 -22.73 6.84
C PHE A 91 20.15 -21.22 6.66
N LEU A 92 20.13 -20.45 7.76
CA LEU A 92 20.24 -19.00 7.70
C LEU A 92 21.55 -18.53 7.07
N ARG A 93 22.67 -19.25 7.28
CA ARG A 93 23.94 -18.97 6.59
C ARG A 93 23.90 -19.34 5.11
N ASP A 94 23.25 -20.44 4.75
CA ASP A 94 23.16 -20.90 3.35
C ASP A 94 22.34 -19.94 2.49
N VAL A 95 21.32 -19.31 3.07
CA VAL A 95 20.49 -18.30 2.40
C VAL A 95 21.00 -16.87 2.62
N GLU A 96 22.01 -16.68 3.47
CA GLU A 96 22.64 -15.39 3.69
C GLU A 96 23.29 -14.90 2.39
N GLY A 97 23.03 -13.66 2.01
CA GLY A 97 23.56 -13.07 0.77
C GLY A 97 22.75 -13.36 -0.49
N MET A 98 21.68 -14.17 -0.42
CA MET A 98 20.74 -14.33 -1.55
C MET A 98 19.89 -13.07 -1.81
N GLY A 99 19.88 -12.12 -0.87
CA GLY A 99 19.08 -10.89 -0.98
C GLY A 99 17.56 -11.12 -0.86
N MET A 100 17.14 -12.31 -0.46
CA MET A 100 15.74 -12.71 -0.31
C MET A 100 15.27 -12.53 1.14
N THR A 101 13.96 -12.34 1.30
CA THR A 101 13.34 -12.26 2.63
C THR A 101 13.01 -13.67 3.13
N VAL A 102 13.61 -14.06 4.25
CA VAL A 102 13.37 -15.37 4.88
C VAL A 102 12.16 -15.25 5.81
N MET A 103 11.19 -16.15 5.66
CA MET A 103 10.07 -16.34 6.58
C MET A 103 10.15 -17.72 7.23
N ASP A 104 9.68 -17.84 8.46
CA ASP A 104 9.62 -19.14 9.13
C ASP A 104 8.47 -20.02 8.61
N ALA A 105 8.48 -21.30 8.98
CA ALA A 105 7.48 -22.26 8.55
C ALA A 105 6.04 -21.90 8.96
N GLU A 106 5.85 -21.23 10.11
CA GLU A 106 4.53 -20.82 10.57
C GLU A 106 4.02 -19.62 9.77
N GLN A 107 4.88 -18.65 9.49
CA GLN A 107 4.61 -17.50 8.63
C GLN A 107 4.24 -17.96 7.22
N GLY A 108 5.02 -18.87 6.61
CA GLY A 108 4.71 -19.44 5.31
C GLY A 108 3.37 -20.19 5.28
N ARG A 109 3.09 -20.99 6.32
CA ARG A 109 1.80 -21.69 6.45
C ARG A 109 0.64 -20.71 6.57
N LYS A 110 0.77 -19.67 7.40
CA LYS A 110 -0.24 -18.61 7.55
C LYS A 110 -0.48 -17.90 6.23
N LEU A 111 0.58 -17.55 5.51
CA LEU A 111 0.50 -16.86 4.23
C LEU A 111 -0.27 -17.68 3.17
N GLN A 112 0.05 -18.97 3.06
CA GLN A 112 -0.64 -19.87 2.14
C GLN A 112 -2.15 -19.96 2.46
N LEU A 113 -2.50 -20.10 3.74
CA LEU A 113 -3.90 -20.15 4.17
C LEU A 113 -4.66 -18.84 3.89
N MET A 114 -4.00 -17.69 4.04
CA MET A 114 -4.57 -16.39 3.68
C MET A 114 -4.81 -16.28 2.18
N ARG A 115 -3.84 -16.70 1.36
CA ARG A 115 -3.98 -16.76 -0.10
C ARG A 115 -5.12 -17.69 -0.52
N ASP A 116 -5.18 -18.89 0.03
CA ASP A 116 -6.24 -19.85 -0.28
C ASP A 116 -7.62 -19.34 0.16
N SER A 117 -7.68 -18.59 1.27
CA SER A 117 -8.92 -17.93 1.70
C SER A 117 -9.37 -16.84 0.72
N ALA A 118 -8.44 -16.08 0.13
CA ALA A 118 -8.74 -15.09 -0.90
C ALA A 118 -9.24 -15.73 -2.20
N MET A 119 -8.57 -16.80 -2.63
CA MET A 119 -8.98 -17.59 -3.80
C MET A 119 -10.32 -18.33 -3.60
N ALA A 120 -10.73 -18.58 -2.36
CA ALA A 120 -12.04 -19.16 -2.08
C ALA A 120 -13.19 -18.14 -2.14
N HIS A 121 -12.89 -16.83 -2.08
CA HIS A 121 -13.92 -15.79 -2.16
C HIS A 121 -14.26 -15.49 -3.64
N PRO A 122 -15.53 -15.61 -4.09
CA PRO A 122 -15.88 -15.55 -5.51
C PRO A 122 -15.42 -14.28 -6.24
N ALA A 123 -15.68 -13.10 -5.68
CA ALA A 123 -15.29 -11.83 -6.30
C ALA A 123 -13.77 -11.61 -6.29
N ALA A 124 -13.09 -11.90 -5.17
CA ALA A 124 -11.65 -11.76 -5.05
C ALA A 124 -10.91 -12.70 -6.01
N SER A 125 -11.26 -14.01 -6.03
CA SER A 125 -10.67 -14.96 -6.98
C SER A 125 -10.83 -14.50 -8.42
N TRP A 126 -12.04 -14.09 -8.81
CA TRP A 126 -12.29 -13.60 -10.16
C TRP A 126 -11.41 -12.38 -10.50
N MET A 127 -11.30 -11.38 -9.60
CA MET A 127 -10.45 -10.21 -9.82
C MET A 127 -8.96 -10.58 -9.90
N LEU A 128 -8.51 -11.52 -9.07
CA LEU A 128 -7.13 -11.99 -9.02
C LEU A 128 -6.74 -12.86 -10.23
N GLU A 129 -7.68 -13.60 -10.81
CA GLU A 129 -7.44 -14.49 -11.96
C GLU A 129 -7.72 -13.82 -13.31
N ALA A 130 -8.62 -12.82 -13.34
CA ALA A 130 -9.00 -12.14 -14.58
C ALA A 130 -7.76 -11.56 -15.29
N PRO A 131 -7.72 -11.61 -16.63
CA PRO A 131 -6.66 -10.96 -17.40
C PRO A 131 -6.54 -9.48 -17.01
N GLY A 132 -5.32 -9.04 -16.75
CA GLY A 132 -5.02 -7.70 -16.29
C GLY A 132 -3.53 -7.48 -16.21
N GLN A 133 -3.13 -6.30 -15.73
CA GLN A 133 -1.72 -5.98 -15.50
C GLN A 133 -1.52 -5.66 -14.03
N CYS A 134 -0.64 -6.42 -13.37
CA CYS A 134 -0.22 -6.14 -12.01
C CYS A 134 0.84 -5.02 -12.01
N GLU A 135 0.84 -4.17 -10.99
CA GLU A 135 1.86 -3.12 -10.78
C GLU A 135 2.05 -2.13 -11.96
N ALA A 136 1.06 -2.02 -12.86
CA ALA A 136 1.11 -1.10 -13.99
C ALA A 136 1.06 0.35 -13.51
N SER A 137 2.04 1.15 -13.93
CA SER A 137 2.13 2.55 -13.50
C SER A 137 1.48 3.47 -14.52
N ALA A 138 0.78 4.49 -14.05
CA ALA A 138 0.22 5.52 -14.91
C ALA A 138 0.60 6.91 -14.43
N TYR A 139 0.84 7.78 -15.39
CA TYR A 139 1.20 9.18 -15.21
C TYR A 139 0.22 10.06 -15.97
N TRP A 140 -0.20 11.15 -15.37
CA TRP A 140 -1.03 12.16 -16.02
C TRP A 140 -0.63 13.56 -15.59
N GLU A 141 -0.89 14.53 -16.43
CA GLU A 141 -0.76 15.94 -16.06
C GLU A 141 -2.09 16.42 -15.50
N ASP A 142 -2.07 16.99 -14.30
CA ASP A 142 -3.24 17.60 -13.69
C ASP A 142 -3.62 18.89 -14.42
N GLU A 143 -4.87 19.01 -14.86
CA GLU A 143 -5.32 20.16 -15.66
C GLU A 143 -5.37 21.47 -14.87
N GLU A 144 -5.60 21.43 -13.55
CA GLU A 144 -5.72 22.63 -12.72
C GLU A 144 -4.35 23.18 -12.31
N THR A 145 -3.43 22.30 -11.89
CA THR A 145 -2.11 22.70 -11.35
C THR A 145 -0.96 22.55 -12.33
N GLY A 146 -1.12 21.77 -13.40
CA GLY A 146 -0.04 21.37 -14.30
C GLY A 146 0.96 20.39 -13.66
N GLU A 147 0.69 19.88 -12.46
CA GLU A 147 1.57 18.91 -11.83
C GLU A 147 1.47 17.55 -12.52
N LEU A 148 2.63 16.93 -12.76
CA LEU A 148 2.66 15.52 -13.13
C LEU A 148 2.24 14.70 -11.90
N CYS A 149 1.21 13.88 -12.04
CA CYS A 149 0.73 12.95 -11.03
C CYS A 149 0.99 11.51 -11.47
N ARG A 150 1.06 10.60 -10.50
CA ARG A 150 1.25 9.17 -10.75
C ARG A 150 0.47 8.27 -9.82
N PHE A 151 0.07 7.11 -10.34
CA PHE A 151 -0.51 6.04 -9.54
C PHE A 151 -0.06 4.67 -10.05
N ARG A 152 -0.18 3.68 -9.18
CA ARG A 152 0.09 2.27 -9.47
C ARG A 152 -0.90 1.44 -8.67
N PRO A 153 -1.98 0.94 -9.29
CA PRO A 153 -2.87 -0.03 -8.65
C PRO A 153 -2.16 -1.38 -8.58
N ASP A 154 -2.54 -2.19 -7.61
CA ASP A 154 -2.01 -3.54 -7.47
C ASP A 154 -2.34 -4.39 -8.70
N LYS A 155 -3.56 -4.23 -9.24
CA LYS A 155 -3.96 -4.81 -10.51
C LYS A 155 -4.92 -3.93 -11.31
N TRP A 156 -4.69 -3.88 -12.61
CA TRP A 156 -5.55 -3.19 -13.57
C TRP A 156 -6.24 -4.19 -14.50
N LEU A 157 -7.56 -4.31 -14.38
CA LEU A 157 -8.41 -5.14 -15.24
C LEU A 157 -8.88 -4.31 -16.44
N ARG A 158 -8.03 -4.18 -17.46
CA ARG A 158 -8.23 -3.26 -18.60
C ARG A 158 -9.54 -3.50 -19.34
N ASP A 159 -9.92 -4.76 -19.55
CA ASP A 159 -11.15 -5.11 -20.30
C ASP A 159 -12.44 -4.82 -19.52
N HIS A 160 -12.31 -4.44 -18.23
CA HIS A 160 -13.41 -4.17 -17.32
C HIS A 160 -13.42 -2.75 -16.76
N ASN A 161 -12.45 -1.90 -17.13
CA ASN A 161 -12.23 -0.58 -16.52
C ASN A 161 -12.26 -0.66 -14.99
N ALA A 162 -11.49 -1.57 -14.39
CA ALA A 162 -11.44 -1.73 -12.94
C ALA A 162 -10.01 -1.74 -12.41
N LEU A 163 -9.83 -1.06 -11.28
CA LEU A 163 -8.63 -1.05 -10.47
C LEU A 163 -8.88 -1.89 -9.23
N VAL A 164 -7.88 -2.68 -8.86
CA VAL A 164 -7.94 -3.57 -7.69
C VAL A 164 -6.74 -3.27 -6.81
N ASP A 165 -6.98 -3.23 -5.50
CA ASP A 165 -5.97 -3.00 -4.48
C ASP A 165 -6.18 -4.00 -3.32
N VAL A 166 -5.14 -4.73 -2.97
CA VAL A 166 -5.12 -5.80 -1.96
C VAL A 166 -4.59 -5.24 -0.64
N LYS A 167 -5.41 -5.36 0.41
CA LYS A 167 -5.04 -4.90 1.76
C LYS A 167 -4.99 -6.06 2.73
N LYS A 168 -3.81 -6.29 3.33
CA LYS A 168 -3.70 -7.09 4.56
C LYS A 168 -4.26 -6.28 5.73
N VAL A 169 -5.22 -6.84 6.47
CA VAL A 169 -5.81 -6.17 7.64
C VAL A 169 -5.57 -6.98 8.91
N ALA A 170 -5.32 -6.30 10.02
CA ALA A 170 -5.14 -6.96 11.32
C ALA A 170 -6.41 -7.75 11.70
N ASP A 171 -7.56 -7.11 11.54
CA ASP A 171 -8.89 -7.64 11.80
C ASP A 171 -9.84 -7.04 10.75
N MET A 172 -10.81 -7.82 10.28
CA MET A 172 -11.77 -7.36 9.28
C MET A 172 -12.63 -6.20 9.78
N ASP A 173 -12.98 -6.17 11.07
CA ASP A 173 -13.79 -5.10 11.66
C ASP A 173 -13.07 -3.75 11.71
N ARG A 174 -11.74 -3.75 11.56
CA ARG A 174 -10.92 -2.54 11.52
C ARG A 174 -10.84 -1.90 10.13
N PHE A 175 -11.26 -2.60 9.08
CA PHE A 175 -11.01 -2.12 7.72
C PHE A 175 -11.73 -0.79 7.41
N SER A 176 -12.95 -0.59 7.91
CA SER A 176 -13.66 0.70 7.76
C SER A 176 -12.89 1.87 8.39
N ARG A 177 -12.27 1.63 9.56
CA ARG A 177 -11.41 2.63 10.22
C ARG A 177 -10.14 2.91 9.42
N HIS A 178 -9.57 1.88 8.81
CA HIS A 178 -8.40 2.02 7.93
C HIS A 178 -8.68 2.88 6.69
N ILE A 179 -9.92 2.90 6.18
CA ILE A 179 -10.30 3.80 5.08
C ILE A 179 -9.99 5.25 5.42
N GLU A 180 -10.26 5.66 6.66
CA GLU A 180 -9.98 7.01 7.17
C GLU A 180 -8.51 7.15 7.58
N GLU A 181 -8.01 6.26 8.46
CA GLU A 181 -6.66 6.37 9.04
C GLU A 181 -5.55 6.35 7.98
N PHE A 182 -5.71 5.55 6.93
CA PHE A 182 -4.76 5.46 5.83
C PHE A 182 -5.25 6.18 4.58
N ARG A 183 -6.35 6.95 4.67
CA ARG A 183 -6.86 7.79 3.58
C ARG A 183 -7.06 7.01 2.27
N TYR A 184 -7.62 5.80 2.34
CA TYR A 184 -7.87 4.98 1.16
C TYR A 184 -8.95 5.58 0.26
N HIS A 185 -9.86 6.38 0.79
CA HIS A 185 -10.80 7.18 -0.01
C HIS A 185 -10.11 8.22 -0.90
N VAL A 186 -8.99 8.80 -0.44
CA VAL A 186 -8.14 9.67 -1.27
C VAL A 186 -7.38 8.87 -2.33
N GLN A 187 -6.95 7.65 -1.99
CA GLN A 187 -6.34 6.72 -2.95
C GLN A 187 -7.30 6.39 -4.08
N ASP A 188 -8.51 5.96 -3.74
CA ASP A 188 -9.58 5.62 -4.67
C ASP A 188 -9.83 6.79 -5.64
N ALA A 189 -10.12 7.98 -5.09
CA ALA A 189 -10.40 9.17 -5.89
C ALA A 189 -9.26 9.54 -6.84
N MET A 190 -8.02 9.60 -6.34
CA MET A 190 -6.85 9.95 -7.15
C MET A 190 -6.61 8.92 -8.27
N TYR A 191 -6.81 7.63 -7.98
CA TYR A 191 -6.55 6.56 -8.95
C TYR A 191 -7.64 6.51 -10.02
N ARG A 192 -8.92 6.68 -9.63
CA ARG A 192 -10.02 6.80 -10.60
C ARG A 192 -9.86 8.01 -11.51
N GLU A 193 -9.44 9.16 -10.97
CA GLU A 193 -9.15 10.34 -11.81
C GLU A 193 -7.99 10.04 -12.77
N GLY A 194 -6.85 9.57 -12.26
CA GLY A 194 -5.70 9.23 -13.10
C GLY A 194 -6.06 8.24 -14.20
N ALA A 195 -6.81 7.18 -13.88
CA ALA A 195 -7.28 6.19 -14.84
C ALA A 195 -8.20 6.81 -15.91
N LEU A 196 -9.14 7.68 -15.52
CA LEU A 196 -9.98 8.42 -16.45
C LEU A 196 -9.13 9.29 -17.39
N ARG A 197 -8.12 10.00 -16.86
CA ARG A 197 -7.26 10.87 -17.66
C ARG A 197 -6.42 10.12 -18.68
N VAL A 198 -5.87 8.96 -18.31
CA VAL A 198 -4.99 8.18 -19.22
C VAL A 198 -5.74 7.26 -20.18
N THR A 199 -6.98 6.87 -19.86
CA THR A 199 -7.77 5.95 -20.70
C THR A 199 -8.96 6.59 -21.40
N GLY A 200 -9.43 7.75 -20.94
CA GLY A 200 -10.68 8.37 -21.36
C GLY A 200 -11.95 7.71 -20.83
N HIS A 201 -11.86 6.72 -19.94
CA HIS A 201 -13.00 5.95 -19.45
C HIS A 201 -13.06 5.92 -17.92
N PRO A 202 -14.26 6.00 -17.31
CA PRO A 202 -14.41 5.87 -15.86
C PRO A 202 -14.03 4.47 -15.41
N HIS A 203 -13.40 4.36 -14.24
CA HIS A 203 -12.99 3.10 -13.66
C HIS A 203 -13.67 2.84 -12.31
N GLY A 204 -14.02 1.58 -12.04
CA GLY A 204 -14.32 1.11 -10.69
C GLY A 204 -13.04 0.90 -9.89
N PHE A 205 -13.12 1.01 -8.56
CA PHE A 205 -12.00 0.76 -7.65
C PHE A 205 -12.45 -0.19 -6.54
N PHE A 206 -11.74 -1.31 -6.39
CA PHE A 206 -12.10 -2.38 -5.48
C PHE A 206 -10.96 -2.73 -4.53
N PHE A 207 -11.27 -2.75 -3.24
CA PHE A 207 -10.35 -3.24 -2.22
C PHE A 207 -10.62 -4.73 -1.96
N ILE A 208 -9.59 -5.57 -2.04
CA ILE A 208 -9.60 -6.94 -1.54
C ILE A 208 -8.94 -6.93 -0.17
N ALA A 209 -9.75 -6.93 0.90
CA ALA A 209 -9.25 -7.00 2.26
C ALA A 209 -9.09 -8.45 2.69
N VAL A 210 -7.90 -8.82 3.17
CA VAL A 210 -7.57 -10.15 3.69
C VAL A 210 -7.14 -10.02 5.15
N SER A 211 -7.91 -10.59 6.06
CA SER A 211 -7.59 -10.52 7.48
C SER A 211 -6.49 -11.51 7.87
N GLU A 212 -5.57 -11.07 8.74
CA GLU A 212 -4.53 -11.91 9.30
C GLU A 212 -4.94 -12.60 10.62
N THR A 213 -6.15 -12.30 11.11
CA THR A 213 -6.77 -12.91 12.28
C THR A 213 -7.77 -13.96 11.83
N ILE A 214 -7.80 -15.09 12.54
CA ILE A 214 -8.68 -16.21 12.21
C ILE A 214 -10.09 -15.95 12.77
N ASP A 215 -11.10 -16.22 11.94
CA ASP A 215 -12.50 -16.38 12.36
C ASP A 215 -13.02 -17.74 11.86
N CYS A 216 -13.61 -18.51 12.78
CA CYS A 216 -14.16 -19.85 12.50
C CYS A 216 -13.21 -20.76 11.68
N GLY A 217 -11.91 -20.70 12.00
CA GLY A 217 -10.87 -21.53 11.37
C GLY A 217 -10.44 -21.08 9.97
N ARG A 218 -10.83 -19.89 9.52
CA ARG A 218 -10.45 -19.30 8.23
C ARG A 218 -9.90 -17.90 8.41
N TYR A 219 -9.21 -17.39 7.39
CA TYR A 219 -8.84 -15.98 7.31
C TYR A 219 -9.93 -15.23 6.54
N PRO A 220 -10.73 -14.35 7.18
CA PRO A 220 -11.79 -13.62 6.50
C PRO A 220 -11.29 -12.80 5.31
N VAL A 221 -12.00 -12.88 4.20
CA VAL A 221 -11.78 -12.07 3.01
C VAL A 221 -13.05 -11.36 2.63
N ARG A 222 -12.95 -10.07 2.30
CA ARG A 222 -14.06 -9.26 1.82
C ARG A 222 -13.58 -8.36 0.68
N VAL A 223 -14.46 -8.14 -0.28
CA VAL A 223 -14.25 -7.18 -1.37
C VAL A 223 -15.14 -5.96 -1.12
N PHE A 224 -14.56 -4.77 -1.22
CA PHE A 224 -15.24 -3.51 -0.95
C PHE A 224 -15.10 -2.55 -2.12
N GLU A 225 -16.14 -1.76 -2.33
CA GLU A 225 -16.11 -0.53 -3.12
C GLU A 225 -16.58 0.59 -2.18
N LEU A 226 -15.99 1.78 -2.29
CA LEU A 226 -16.44 2.94 -1.53
C LEU A 226 -17.73 3.50 -2.12
N ASP A 227 -18.60 4.02 -1.27
CA ASP A 227 -19.77 4.73 -1.75
C ASP A 227 -19.40 6.07 -2.39
N ALA A 228 -20.32 6.64 -3.16
CA ALA A 228 -20.06 7.87 -3.90
C ALA A 228 -19.74 9.07 -2.98
N ALA A 229 -20.30 9.12 -1.78
CA ALA A 229 -20.08 10.23 -0.87
C ALA A 229 -18.65 10.21 -0.30
N ASP A 230 -18.14 9.04 0.04
CA ASP A 230 -16.75 8.87 0.50
C ASP A 230 -15.74 9.08 -0.64
N VAL A 231 -16.09 8.69 -1.87
CA VAL A 231 -15.27 9.00 -3.06
C VAL A 231 -15.22 10.52 -3.30
N ASP A 232 -16.35 11.23 -3.21
CA ASP A 232 -16.39 12.69 -3.36
C ASP A 232 -15.57 13.41 -2.27
N ALA A 233 -15.64 12.92 -1.02
CA ALA A 233 -14.82 13.42 0.07
C ALA A 233 -13.31 13.18 -0.21
N GLY A 234 -12.96 11.99 -0.70
CA GLY A 234 -11.61 11.63 -1.13
C GLY A 234 -11.09 12.56 -2.23
N HIS A 235 -11.93 12.86 -3.22
CA HIS A 235 -11.59 13.78 -4.30
C HIS A 235 -11.36 15.21 -3.80
N ALA A 236 -12.21 15.72 -2.90
CA ALA A 236 -12.02 17.05 -2.32
C ALA A 236 -10.70 17.17 -1.54
N LEU A 237 -10.32 16.13 -0.78
CA LEU A 237 -9.05 16.07 -0.06
C LEU A 237 -7.85 15.94 -1.01
N PHE A 238 -7.96 15.08 -2.03
CA PHE A 238 -6.96 14.95 -3.09
C PHE A 238 -6.68 16.32 -3.75
N ARG A 239 -7.73 17.04 -4.16
CA ARG A 239 -7.60 18.38 -4.76
C ARG A 239 -6.95 19.38 -3.81
N ARG A 240 -7.35 19.39 -2.54
CA ARG A 240 -6.74 20.27 -1.53
C ARG A 240 -5.24 20.02 -1.43
N ASP A 241 -4.85 18.76 -1.25
CA ASP A 241 -3.45 18.39 -1.01
C ASP A 241 -2.59 18.64 -2.25
N LEU A 242 -3.08 18.35 -3.45
CA LEU A 242 -2.35 18.62 -4.69
C LEU A 242 -2.17 20.14 -4.92
N ASN A 243 -3.20 20.94 -4.65
CA ASN A 243 -3.08 22.40 -4.70
C ASN A 243 -2.09 22.94 -3.66
N THR A 244 -2.09 22.41 -2.43
CA THR A 244 -1.07 22.75 -1.41
C THR A 244 0.33 22.37 -1.88
N TYR A 245 0.51 21.17 -2.42
CA TYR A 245 1.78 20.73 -2.99
C TYR A 245 2.26 21.70 -4.09
N HIS A 246 1.37 22.04 -5.04
CA HIS A 246 1.67 22.96 -6.13
C HIS A 246 2.13 24.33 -5.60
N GLN A 247 1.38 24.90 -4.65
CA GLN A 247 1.73 26.18 -4.03
C GLN A 247 3.10 26.14 -3.37
N CYS A 248 3.38 25.11 -2.55
CA CYS A 248 4.68 24.92 -1.92
C CYS A 248 5.82 24.77 -2.95
N ARG A 249 5.58 24.05 -4.05
CA ARG A 249 6.57 23.87 -5.11
C ARG A 249 6.86 25.18 -5.85
N VAL A 250 5.85 25.99 -6.13
CA VAL A 250 6.00 27.27 -6.85
C VAL A 250 6.63 28.35 -5.97
N SER A 251 6.28 28.42 -4.69
CA SER A 251 6.82 29.40 -3.75
C SER A 251 8.17 28.99 -3.14
N ASP A 252 8.53 27.71 -3.22
CA ASP A 252 9.57 27.04 -2.42
C ASP A 252 9.41 27.21 -0.90
N ASP A 253 8.19 27.49 -0.44
CA ASP A 253 7.83 27.50 0.98
C ASP A 253 7.08 26.22 1.36
N TRP A 254 7.72 25.41 2.19
CA TRP A 254 7.20 24.12 2.63
C TRP A 254 6.84 24.12 4.12
N GLY A 255 6.94 25.28 4.79
CA GLY A 255 6.76 25.38 6.24
C GLY A 255 7.83 24.62 7.02
N GLY A 256 7.42 23.97 8.12
CA GLY A 256 8.31 23.19 8.99
C GLY A 256 8.06 23.34 10.48
N VAL A 257 7.10 24.20 10.88
CA VAL A 257 6.68 24.36 12.27
C VAL A 257 5.18 24.16 12.35
N GLU A 258 4.77 23.19 13.18
CA GLU A 258 3.36 22.86 13.38
C GLU A 258 2.88 23.34 14.75
N MET A 259 1.66 23.87 14.77
CA MET A 259 1.03 24.28 16.02
C MET A 259 0.37 23.07 16.69
N ILE A 260 0.99 22.56 17.76
CA ILE A 260 0.37 21.53 18.60
C ILE A 260 -0.51 22.16 19.69
N LYS A 261 -1.66 21.54 19.94
CA LYS A 261 -2.62 21.96 20.97
C LYS A 261 -2.67 20.92 22.08
N ARG A 262 -2.81 21.37 23.35
CA ARG A 262 -3.17 20.47 24.46
C ARG A 262 -4.44 19.68 24.07
N PRO A 263 -4.50 18.36 24.36
CA PRO A 263 -5.69 17.56 24.13
C PRO A 263 -6.94 18.16 24.78
N GLU A 264 -8.10 17.94 24.15
CA GLU A 264 -9.34 18.60 24.58
C GLU A 264 -9.79 18.18 25.99
N TRP A 265 -9.55 16.93 26.40
CA TRP A 265 -9.81 16.46 27.76
C TRP A 265 -9.02 17.25 28.81
N ALA A 266 -7.78 17.65 28.49
CA ALA A 266 -6.94 18.41 29.41
C ALA A 266 -7.46 19.85 29.53
N ARG A 267 -7.88 20.45 28.42
CA ARG A 267 -8.47 21.80 28.41
C ARG A 267 -9.80 21.87 29.17
N LYS A 268 -10.60 20.81 29.12
CA LYS A 268 -11.85 20.71 29.88
C LYS A 268 -11.63 20.70 31.40
N GLN A 269 -10.47 20.24 31.88
CA GLN A 269 -10.14 20.27 33.32
C GLN A 269 -9.86 21.69 33.83
N ASP A 270 -9.38 22.60 32.97
CA ASP A 270 -9.11 24.00 33.32
C ASP A 270 -10.41 24.76 33.67
N MET A 271 -11.58 24.29 33.22
CA MET A 271 -12.88 24.86 33.60
C MET A 271 -13.27 24.64 35.07
N TYR A 272 -12.54 23.78 35.78
CA TYR A 272 -12.79 23.44 37.18
C TYR A 272 -11.73 24.03 38.13
N VAL A 273 -10.89 24.94 37.64
CA VAL A 273 -9.90 25.73 38.39
C VAL A 273 -10.41 27.16 38.52
#